data_AF-A0A2V9RIX4-F1
#
_entry.id   AF-A0A2V9RIX4-F1
#
_cell.length_a   1.000
_cell.length_b   1.000
_cell.length_c   1.000
_cell.angle_alpha   90.00
_cell.angle_beta   90.00
_cell.angle_gamma   90.00
#
_symmetry.space_group_name_H-M   'P 1'
#
loop_
_entity.id
_entity.type
_entity.pdbx_description
1 polymer ?
#
loop_
_entity_poly.entity_id
_entity_poly.type
_entity_poly.pdbx_seq_one_letter_code
_entity_poly.pdbx_strand_id
1 'polypeptide(L)'
;MDDCAPTLYHSGRSQDVAAVASHLIQSHRISKLALVGFSMGGNLVLKLAGEWGTSGPREFRAVAAVCPALDLAASADALHSPGNWLYEQYFLWKLRRRMREKARLFPGSFDLSRLRNLASLRDFDDRVTAYYCGFAGASDYYARSAAANVIDRVAVPTLILNAANDPFIRILP
;
A
#
# COMPACT_ATOMS: atom_id res chain seq x y z
N MET A 1 8.83 -12.90 -2.71
CA MET A 1 7.36 -13.02 -2.91
C MET A 1 6.90 -12.34 -4.19
N ASP A 2 7.56 -11.28 -4.65
CA ASP A 2 7.16 -10.56 -5.86
C ASP A 2 7.49 -11.29 -7.18
N ASP A 3 8.26 -12.37 -7.07
CA ASP A 3 8.79 -13.19 -8.15
C ASP A 3 7.84 -14.34 -8.52
N CYS A 4 6.83 -14.59 -7.69
CA CYS A 4 5.93 -15.74 -7.82
C CYS A 4 4.68 -15.43 -8.68
N ALA A 5 4.42 -14.16 -8.98
CA ALA A 5 3.26 -13.75 -9.78
C ALA A 5 3.53 -12.48 -10.60
N PRO A 6 2.91 -12.33 -11.79
CA PRO A 6 3.00 -11.11 -12.59
C PRO A 6 2.20 -9.94 -12.00
N THR A 7 1.49 -10.14 -10.89
CA THR A 7 0.73 -9.07 -10.23
C THR A 7 1.66 -8.05 -9.58
N LEU A 8 1.38 -6.76 -9.76
CA LEU A 8 2.08 -5.70 -9.03
C LEU A 8 1.44 -5.45 -7.66
N TYR A 9 2.30 -5.32 -6.66
CA TYR A 9 1.91 -4.88 -5.33
C TYR A 9 1.66 -3.37 -5.30
N HIS A 10 0.54 -2.95 -4.72
CA HIS A 10 0.17 -1.54 -4.54
C HIS A 10 -0.66 -1.36 -3.26
N SER A 11 -0.80 -0.11 -2.79
CA SER A 11 -1.47 0.25 -1.53
C SER A 11 -2.96 -0.11 -1.45
N GLY A 12 -3.56 -0.54 -2.56
CA GLY A 12 -4.98 -0.90 -2.63
C GLY A 12 -5.26 -2.40 -2.42
N ARG A 13 -4.23 -3.24 -2.22
CA ARG A 13 -4.32 -4.70 -2.14
C ARG A 13 -4.69 -5.22 -0.75
N SER A 14 -5.64 -4.59 -0.06
CA SER A 14 -6.14 -5.05 1.24
C SER A 14 -6.68 -6.49 1.18
N GLN A 15 -7.22 -6.90 0.03
CA GLN A 15 -7.73 -8.23 -0.24
C GLN A 15 -6.66 -9.34 -0.14
N ASP A 16 -5.40 -9.05 -0.47
CA ASP A 16 -4.31 -10.04 -0.32
C ASP A 16 -4.09 -10.35 1.18
N VAL A 17 -4.16 -9.33 2.03
CA VAL A 17 -4.11 -9.50 3.49
C VAL A 17 -5.34 -10.27 3.99
N ALA A 18 -6.52 -9.98 3.42
CA ALA A 18 -7.77 -10.68 3.75
C ALA A 18 -7.69 -12.18 3.40
N ALA A 19 -7.11 -12.52 2.25
CA ALA A 19 -6.94 -13.89 1.80
C ALA A 19 -6.00 -14.66 2.73
N VAL A 20 -4.86 -14.07 3.10
CA VAL A 20 -3.92 -14.66 4.07
C VAL A 20 -4.58 -14.84 5.43
N ALA A 21 -5.27 -13.81 5.94
CA ALA A 21 -5.99 -13.88 7.20
C ALA A 21 -7.04 -15.00 7.20
N SER A 22 -7.83 -15.10 6.13
CA SER A 22 -8.88 -16.12 5.98
C SER A 22 -8.27 -17.52 5.92
N HIS A 23 -7.17 -17.70 5.18
CA HIS A 23 -6.44 -18.97 5.13
C HIS A 23 -5.93 -19.37 6.52
N LEU A 24 -5.33 -18.43 7.26
CA LEU A 24 -4.84 -18.71 8.61
C LEU A 24 -5.97 -19.09 9.58
N ILE A 25 -7.09 -18.38 9.53
CA ILE A 25 -8.29 -18.70 10.33
C ILE A 25 -8.80 -20.12 10.01
N GLN A 26 -8.92 -20.46 8.73
CA GLN A 26 -9.49 -21.74 8.31
C GLN A 26 -8.54 -22.92 8.52
N SER A 27 -7.28 -22.79 8.12
CA SER A 27 -6.29 -23.87 8.14
C SER A 27 -5.72 -24.13 9.53
N HIS A 28 -5.55 -23.07 10.34
CA HIS A 28 -4.97 -23.19 11.68
C HIS A 28 -5.99 -22.99 12.81
N ARG A 29 -7.28 -22.80 12.50
CA ARG A 29 -8.38 -22.62 13.47
C ARG A 29 -8.07 -21.56 14.53
N ILE A 30 -7.46 -20.45 14.08
CA ILE A 30 -7.10 -19.33 14.96
C ILE A 30 -8.38 -18.72 15.53
N SER A 31 -8.45 -18.55 16.85
CA SER A 31 -9.62 -17.99 17.53
C SER A 31 -9.57 -16.47 17.71
N LYS A 32 -8.37 -15.88 17.59
CA LYS A 32 -8.11 -14.44 17.70
C LYS A 32 -7.01 -14.02 16.74
N LEU A 33 -7.29 -13.01 15.93
CA LEU A 33 -6.39 -12.42 14.94
C LEU A 33 -6.27 -10.92 15.21
N ALA A 34 -5.04 -10.42 15.18
CA ALA A 34 -4.76 -9.00 15.12
C ALA A 34 -3.88 -8.71 13.90
N LEU A 35 -4.14 -7.59 13.24
CA LEU A 35 -3.35 -7.14 12.09
C LEU A 35 -2.41 -6.03 12.51
N VAL A 36 -1.15 -6.09 12.07
CA VAL A 36 -0.16 -5.05 12.33
C VAL A 36 0.48 -4.64 11.01
N GLY A 37 0.52 -3.33 10.74
CA GLY A 37 1.05 -2.78 9.50
C GLY A 37 1.96 -1.59 9.75
N PHE A 38 3.02 -1.46 8.93
CA PHE A 38 3.97 -0.36 8.97
C PHE A 38 3.92 0.41 7.66
N SER A 39 3.93 1.75 7.69
CA SER A 39 3.93 2.58 6.49
C SER A 39 2.79 2.22 5.52
N MET A 40 3.10 1.81 4.30
CA MET A 40 2.14 1.29 3.32
C MET A 40 1.41 0.03 3.81
N GLY A 41 2.06 -0.84 4.59
CA GLY A 41 1.40 -1.96 5.26
C GLY A 41 0.37 -1.49 6.29
N GLY A 42 0.62 -0.35 6.94
CA GLY A 42 -0.34 0.32 7.82
C GLY A 42 -1.60 0.74 7.07
N ASN A 43 -1.44 1.33 5.88
CA ASN A 43 -2.57 1.64 5.00
C ASN A 43 -3.37 0.36 4.63
N LEU A 44 -2.69 -0.73 4.26
CA LEU A 44 -3.36 -1.98 3.87
C LEU A 44 -4.19 -2.58 5.02
N VAL A 45 -3.63 -2.68 6.22
CA VAL A 45 -4.35 -3.28 7.36
C VAL A 45 -5.49 -2.40 7.85
N LEU A 46 -5.33 -1.07 7.83
CA LEU A 46 -6.40 -0.14 8.19
C LEU A 46 -7.50 -0.12 7.12
N LYS A 47 -7.13 -0.13 5.84
CA LYS A 47 -8.09 -0.23 4.75
C LYS A 47 -8.89 -1.53 4.86
N LEU A 48 -8.22 -2.67 5.08
CA LEU A 48 -8.90 -3.95 5.29
C LEU A 48 -9.83 -3.91 6.50
N ALA A 49 -9.37 -3.35 7.62
CA ALA A 49 -10.19 -3.23 8.82
C ALA A 49 -11.46 -2.40 8.58
N GLY A 50 -11.37 -1.32 7.80
CA GLY A 50 -12.51 -0.49 7.41
C GLY A 50 -13.44 -1.17 6.40
N GLU A 51 -12.88 -1.90 5.43
CA GLU A 51 -13.65 -2.70 4.46
C GLU A 51 -14.41 -3.85 5.12
N TRP A 52 -13.79 -4.51 6.10
CA TRP A 52 -14.46 -5.51 6.91
C TRP A 52 -15.55 -4.89 7.78
N GLY A 53 -15.27 -3.77 8.43
CA GLY A 53 -16.19 -3.14 9.37
C GLY A 53 -16.81 -4.17 10.33
N THR A 54 -18.13 -4.15 10.48
CA THR A 54 -18.87 -5.14 11.30
C THR A 54 -19.05 -6.50 10.63
N SER A 55 -18.74 -6.61 9.34
CA SER A 55 -18.90 -7.82 8.53
C SER A 55 -17.62 -8.66 8.45
N GLY A 56 -16.57 -8.26 9.16
CA GLY A 56 -15.31 -8.99 9.24
C GLY A 56 -15.42 -10.34 9.96
N PRO A 57 -14.38 -11.18 9.86
CA PRO A 57 -14.31 -12.44 10.59
C PRO A 57 -14.37 -12.19 12.10
N ARG A 58 -15.08 -13.04 12.85
CA ARG A 58 -15.28 -12.90 14.31
C ARG A 58 -13.97 -13.06 15.09
N GLU A 59 -12.98 -13.69 14.46
CA GLU A 59 -11.63 -13.87 14.94
C GLU A 59 -10.85 -12.55 14.93
N PHE A 60 -11.18 -11.59 14.06
CA PHE A 60 -10.48 -10.31 13.99
C PHE A 60 -10.83 -9.43 15.19
N ARG A 61 -9.84 -9.16 16.05
CA ARG A 61 -10.05 -8.48 17.34
C ARG A 61 -9.39 -7.13 17.47
N ALA A 62 -8.37 -6.81 16.67
CA ALA A 62 -7.66 -5.54 16.78
C ALA A 62 -6.82 -5.27 15.53
N VAL A 63 -6.50 -3.99 15.31
CA VAL A 63 -5.53 -3.56 14.31
C VAL A 63 -4.58 -2.52 14.88
N ALA A 64 -3.30 -2.63 14.54
CA ALA A 64 -2.29 -1.63 14.87
C ALA A 64 -1.58 -1.16 13.59
N ALA A 65 -1.38 0.14 13.48
CA ALA A 65 -0.70 0.75 12.35
C ALA A 65 0.39 1.71 12.84
N VAL A 66 1.59 1.57 12.30
CA VAL A 66 2.76 2.38 12.65
C VAL A 66 3.17 3.23 11.46
N CYS A 67 3.16 4.54 11.64
CA CYS A 67 3.31 5.57 10.61
C CYS A 67 2.52 5.24 9.33
N PRO A 68 1.21 4.97 9.39
CA PRO A 68 0.45 4.54 8.22
C PRO A 68 0.36 5.63 7.16
N ALA A 69 0.57 5.26 5.89
CA ALA A 69 0.33 6.15 4.74
C ALA A 69 -1.18 6.28 4.44
N LEU A 70 -1.92 6.91 5.37
CA LEU A 70 -3.38 7.06 5.34
C LEU A 70 -3.86 7.87 4.13
N ASP A 71 -3.14 8.96 3.83
CA ASP A 71 -3.31 9.76 2.63
C ASP A 71 -2.11 9.51 1.70
N LEU A 72 -2.35 8.72 0.67
CA LEU A 72 -1.33 8.36 -0.31
C LEU A 72 -0.92 9.56 -1.18
N ALA A 73 -1.84 10.50 -1.44
CA ALA A 73 -1.54 11.67 -2.25
C ALA A 73 -0.65 12.65 -1.47
N ALA A 74 -1.02 12.98 -0.24
CA ALA A 74 -0.22 13.85 0.63
C ALA A 74 1.14 13.24 0.97
N SER A 75 1.20 11.91 1.15
CA SER A 75 2.47 11.21 1.40
C SER A 75 3.38 11.21 0.15
N ALA A 76 2.82 11.04 -1.05
CA ALA A 76 3.58 11.14 -2.29
C ALA A 76 4.10 12.57 -2.53
N ASP A 77 3.28 13.59 -2.25
CA ASP A 77 3.69 14.99 -2.36
C ASP A 77 4.77 15.37 -1.31
N ALA A 78 4.68 14.82 -0.09
CA ALA A 78 5.70 14.98 0.92
C ALA A 78 7.03 14.34 0.50
N LEU A 79 7.00 13.17 -0.13
CA LEU A 79 8.21 12.52 -0.64
C LEU A 79 8.89 13.31 -1.76
N HIS A 80 8.11 14.01 -2.59
CA HIS A 80 8.63 14.89 -3.64
C HIS A 80 9.19 16.23 -3.12
N SER A 81 9.09 16.50 -1.82
CA SER A 81 9.64 17.74 -1.24
C SER A 81 11.19 17.75 -1.33
N PRO A 82 11.85 18.91 -1.52
CA PRO A 82 13.30 19.00 -1.72
C PRO A 82 14.14 18.34 -0.62
N GLY A 83 13.69 18.40 0.64
CA GLY A 83 14.35 17.75 1.78
C GLY A 83 14.33 16.22 1.75
N ASN A 84 13.45 15.62 0.95
CA ASN A 84 13.26 14.18 0.81
C ASN A 84 13.80 13.62 -0.53
N TRP A 85 14.44 14.46 -1.36
CA TRP A 85 14.89 14.08 -2.69
C TRP A 85 15.76 12.81 -2.72
N LEU A 86 16.69 12.67 -1.76
CA LEU A 86 17.54 11.47 -1.67
C LEU A 86 16.71 10.19 -1.46
N TYR A 87 15.65 10.28 -0.64
CA TYR A 87 14.72 9.18 -0.41
C TYR A 87 13.88 8.87 -1.63
N GLU A 88 13.35 9.89 -2.32
CA GLU A 88 12.60 9.71 -3.56
C GLU A 88 13.44 9.00 -4.63
N GLN A 89 14.70 9.42 -4.82
CA GLN A 89 15.61 8.77 -5.76
C GLN A 89 15.91 7.32 -5.37
N TYR A 90 16.08 7.05 -4.07
CA TYR A 90 16.28 5.70 -3.57
C TYR A 90 15.07 4.79 -3.81
N PHE A 91 13.85 5.28 -3.56
CA PHE A 91 12.62 4.54 -3.86
C PHE A 91 12.46 4.29 -5.36
N LEU A 92 12.66 5.30 -6.19
CA LEU A 92 12.60 5.16 -7.66
C LEU A 92 13.62 4.16 -8.17
N TRP A 93 14.84 4.17 -7.64
CA TRP A 93 15.86 3.18 -7.99
C TRP A 93 15.41 1.76 -7.65
N LYS A 94 14.88 1.52 -6.44
CA LYS A 94 14.33 0.20 -6.07
C LYS A 94 13.17 -0.22 -6.96
N LEU A 95 12.23 0.68 -7.24
CA LEU A 95 11.05 0.39 -8.06
C LEU A 95 11.44 0.06 -9.50
N ARG A 96 12.37 0.82 -10.09
CA ARG A 96 12.95 0.51 -11.41
C ARG A 96 13.63 -0.85 -11.42
N ARG A 97 14.42 -1.18 -10.39
CA ARG A 97 15.09 -2.48 -10.28
C ARG A 97 14.07 -3.62 -10.21
N ARG A 98 13.05 -3.47 -9.35
CA ARG A 98 11.95 -4.43 -9.17
C ARG A 98 11.20 -4.68 -10.47
N MET A 99 10.87 -3.61 -11.23
CA MET A 99 10.20 -3.75 -12.52
C MET A 99 11.06 -4.46 -13.57
N ARG A 100 12.37 -4.19 -13.62
CA ARG A 100 13.30 -4.91 -14.51
C ARG A 100 13.39 -6.39 -14.17
N GLU A 101 13.39 -6.72 -12.88
CA GLU A 101 13.41 -8.10 -12.40
C GLU A 101 12.11 -8.82 -12.75
N LYS A 102 10.94 -8.21 -12.50
CA LYS A 102 9.66 -8.77 -12.94
C LYS A 102 9.56 -8.95 -14.45
N ALA A 103 10.06 -8.00 -15.25
CA ALA A 103 10.07 -8.14 -16.71
C ALA A 103 10.97 -9.31 -17.20
N ARG A 104 12.02 -9.66 -16.44
CA ARG A 104 12.84 -10.85 -16.72
C ARG A 104 12.13 -12.15 -16.35
N LEU A 105 11.44 -12.17 -15.21
CA LEU A 105 10.72 -13.36 -14.72
C LEU A 105 9.43 -13.62 -15.50
N PHE A 106 8.78 -12.57 -16.00
CA PHE A 106 7.54 -12.63 -16.77
C PHE A 106 7.70 -11.90 -18.12
N PRO A 107 8.44 -12.50 -19.08
CA PRO A 107 8.65 -11.90 -20.39
C PRO A 107 7.34 -11.52 -21.08
N GLY A 108 7.28 -10.33 -21.68
CA GLY A 108 6.09 -9.83 -22.38
C GLY A 108 4.98 -9.27 -21.49
N SER A 109 5.04 -9.45 -20.16
CA SER A 109 4.03 -8.93 -19.23
C SER A 109 4.27 -7.46 -18.85
N PHE A 110 5.51 -6.99 -18.97
CA PHE A 110 5.89 -5.63 -18.58
C PHE A 110 6.71 -4.93 -19.66
N ASP A 111 6.21 -3.78 -20.10
CA ASP A 111 6.93 -2.83 -20.93
C ASP A 111 7.84 -1.92 -20.07
N LEU A 112 9.14 -2.12 -20.20
CA LEU A 112 10.18 -1.34 -19.51
C LEU A 112 10.33 0.08 -20.09
N SER A 113 9.78 0.38 -21.27
CA SER A 113 9.81 1.73 -21.86
C SER A 113 9.12 2.76 -20.96
N ARG A 114 8.11 2.32 -20.19
CA ARG A 114 7.37 3.11 -19.20
C ARG A 114 8.22 3.60 -18.02
N LEU A 115 9.40 3.02 -17.81
CA LEU A 115 10.33 3.43 -16.75
C LEU A 115 11.22 4.60 -17.17
N ARG A 116 11.16 5.05 -18.42
CA ARG A 116 11.97 6.17 -18.92
C ARG A 116 11.46 7.50 -18.38
N ASN A 117 12.40 8.39 -18.06
CA ASN A 117 12.13 9.77 -17.65
C ASN A 117 11.12 9.88 -16.50
N LEU A 118 11.22 8.98 -15.51
CA LEU A 118 10.48 9.10 -14.25
C LEU A 118 11.24 10.06 -13.34
N ALA A 119 10.66 11.21 -13.00
CA ALA A 119 11.30 12.20 -12.13
C ALA A 119 10.83 12.10 -10.68
N SER A 120 9.62 11.58 -10.46
CA SER A 120 8.99 11.47 -9.13
C SER A 120 8.34 10.11 -8.88
N LEU A 121 8.05 9.82 -7.60
CA LEU A 121 7.25 8.64 -7.24
C LEU A 121 5.84 8.72 -7.87
N ARG A 122 5.25 9.92 -7.94
CA ARG A 122 3.96 10.15 -8.59
C ARG A 122 4.01 9.79 -10.08
N ASP A 123 5.11 10.11 -10.79
CA ASP A 123 5.27 9.68 -12.20
C ASP A 123 5.30 8.16 -12.33
N PHE A 124 5.96 7.48 -11.39
CA PHE A 124 5.99 6.02 -11.37
C PHE A 124 4.59 5.47 -11.14
N ASP A 125 3.87 6.00 -10.15
CA ASP A 125 2.51 5.56 -9.85
C ASP A 125 1.55 5.83 -11.00
N ASP A 126 1.72 6.93 -11.74
CA ASP A 126 0.89 7.26 -12.89
C ASP A 126 1.18 6.36 -14.11
N ARG A 127 2.46 6.20 -14.47
CA ARG A 127 2.83 5.50 -15.72
C ARG A 127 2.89 3.97 -15.57
N VAL A 128 3.10 3.49 -14.35
CA VAL A 128 3.31 2.07 -14.05
C VAL A 128 2.16 1.55 -13.19
N THR A 129 2.03 2.02 -11.95
CA THR A 129 1.06 1.46 -10.99
C THR A 129 -0.37 1.60 -11.54
N ALA A 130 -0.75 2.78 -12.00
CA ALA A 130 -2.10 3.02 -12.50
C ALA A 130 -2.39 2.19 -13.75
N TYR A 131 -1.47 2.19 -14.71
CA TYR A 131 -1.62 1.43 -15.96
C TYR A 131 -1.78 -0.08 -15.72
N TYR A 132 -0.87 -0.71 -14.97
CA TYR A 132 -0.88 -2.16 -14.77
C TYR A 132 -1.94 -2.63 -13.75
N CYS A 133 -2.39 -1.75 -12.85
CA CYS A 133 -3.38 -2.10 -11.82
C CYS A 133 -4.80 -1.60 -12.14
N GLY A 134 -5.03 -1.02 -13.32
CA GLY A 134 -6.38 -0.63 -13.77
C GLY A 134 -6.94 0.63 -13.08
N PHE A 135 -6.06 1.58 -12.75
CA PHE A 135 -6.46 2.92 -12.32
C PHE A 135 -6.38 3.90 -13.49
N ALA A 136 -7.20 4.96 -13.44
CA ALA A 136 -7.19 5.98 -14.49
C ALA A 136 -5.92 6.85 -14.50
N GLY A 137 -5.21 6.90 -13.37
CA GLY A 137 -3.97 7.64 -13.17
C GLY A 137 -3.54 7.60 -11.70
N ALA A 138 -2.47 8.31 -11.34
CA ALA A 138 -1.96 8.35 -9.96
C ALA A 138 -3.00 8.87 -8.96
N SER A 139 -3.75 9.92 -9.31
CA SER A 139 -4.78 10.48 -8.43
C SER A 139 -5.93 9.50 -8.16
N ASP A 140 -6.39 8.78 -9.19
CA ASP A 140 -7.40 7.71 -9.03
C ASP A 140 -6.88 6.57 -8.16
N TYR A 141 -5.62 6.18 -8.37
CA TYR A 141 -4.93 5.20 -7.54
C TYR A 141 -4.90 5.61 -6.06
N TYR A 142 -4.49 6.84 -5.76
CA TYR A 142 -4.43 7.35 -4.39
C TYR A 142 -5.81 7.42 -3.76
N ALA A 143 -6.79 7.98 -4.47
CA ALA A 143 -8.17 8.10 -3.99
C ALA A 143 -8.78 6.74 -3.68
N ARG A 144 -8.63 5.74 -4.55
CA ARG A 144 -9.21 4.40 -4.33
C ARG A 144 -8.43 3.54 -3.34
N SER A 145 -7.13 3.82 -3.13
CA SER A 145 -6.26 2.99 -2.30
C SER A 145 -6.05 3.50 -0.88
N ALA A 146 -6.41 4.76 -0.60
CA ALA A 146 -6.26 5.36 0.73
C ALA A 146 -7.21 4.72 1.76
N ALA A 147 -6.66 4.33 2.91
CA ALA A 147 -7.42 3.84 4.07
C ALA A 147 -8.32 4.93 4.68
N ALA A 148 -7.98 6.21 4.48
CA ALA A 148 -8.77 7.34 4.95
C ALA A 148 -10.25 7.28 4.53
N ASN A 149 -10.57 6.65 3.38
CA ASN A 149 -11.95 6.54 2.89
C ASN A 149 -12.83 5.52 3.63
N VAL A 150 -12.23 4.67 4.46
CA VAL A 150 -12.93 3.56 5.13
C VAL A 150 -12.62 3.48 6.62
N ILE A 151 -11.74 4.35 7.14
CA ILE A 151 -11.25 4.29 8.52
C ILE A 151 -12.36 4.57 9.54
N ASP A 152 -13.37 5.33 9.15
CA ASP A 152 -14.59 5.61 9.91
C ASP A 152 -15.45 4.35 10.16
N ARG A 153 -15.25 3.30 9.36
CA ARG A 153 -16.01 2.04 9.43
C ARG A 153 -15.33 0.98 10.28
N VAL A 154 -14.12 1.23 10.78
CA VAL A 154 -13.36 0.24 11.56
C VAL A 154 -14.12 -0.08 12.86
N ALA A 155 -14.50 -1.36 13.01
CA ALA A 155 -15.37 -1.81 14.10
C ALA A 155 -14.63 -2.52 15.26
N VAL A 156 -13.29 -2.48 15.26
CA VAL A 156 -12.44 -3.12 16.28
C VAL A 156 -11.49 -2.11 16.93
N PRO A 157 -10.99 -2.39 18.16
CA PRO A 157 -9.94 -1.59 18.77
C PRO A 157 -8.76 -1.35 17.81
N THR A 158 -8.42 -0.07 17.64
CA THR A 158 -7.43 0.39 16.66
C THR A 158 -6.37 1.25 17.32
N LEU A 159 -5.10 0.90 17.10
CA LEU A 159 -3.95 1.70 17.53
C LEU A 159 -3.27 2.31 16.30
N ILE A 160 -3.13 3.63 16.29
CA ILE A 160 -2.34 4.34 15.28
C ILE A 160 -1.19 5.03 15.99
N LEU A 161 0.03 4.60 15.67
CA LEU A 161 1.25 5.21 16.19
C LEU A 161 1.88 6.02 15.07
N ASN A 162 2.07 7.32 15.27
CA ASN A 162 2.76 8.18 14.33
C ASN A 162 4.02 8.76 14.97
N ALA A 163 5.14 8.74 14.26
CA ALA A 163 6.35 9.40 14.72
C ALA A 163 6.23 10.91 14.44
N ALA A 164 6.42 11.74 15.48
CA ALA A 164 6.29 13.19 15.37
C ALA A 164 7.31 13.82 14.39
N ASN A 165 8.41 13.11 14.12
CA ASN A 165 9.48 13.51 13.23
C ASN A 165 9.45 12.76 11.88
N ASP A 166 8.35 12.10 11.52
CA ASP A 166 8.23 11.41 10.23
C ASP A 166 8.18 12.44 9.07
N PRO A 167 9.16 12.43 8.15
CA PRO A 167 9.20 13.41 7.06
C PRO A 167 8.31 13.01 5.87
N PHE A 168 7.71 11.81 5.87
CA PHE A 168 6.97 11.23 4.75
C PHE A 168 5.47 11.17 5.01
N ILE A 169 5.07 10.80 6.23
CA ILE A 169 3.68 10.56 6.57
C ILE A 169 3.07 11.85 7.11
N ARG A 170 2.33 12.56 6.26
CA ARG A 170 1.55 13.73 6.67
C ARG A 170 0.13 13.30 7.00
N ILE A 171 -0.27 13.51 8.26
CA ILE A 171 -1.66 13.48 8.66
C ILE A 171 -2.14 14.93 8.58
N LEU A 172 -2.90 15.24 7.53
CA LEU A 172 -3.56 16.54 7.40
C LEU A 172 -4.87 16.50 8.21
N PRO A 173 -5.24 17.59 8.89
CA PRO A 173 -6.47 17.68 9.67
C PRO A 173 -7.73 17.59 8.81
#